data_AF-A0A552UUV1-F1
#
_entry.id   AF-A0A552UUV1-F1
#
_cell.length_a   1.000
_cell.length_b   1.000
_cell.length_c   1.000
_cell.angle_alpha   90.00
_cell.angle_beta   90.00
_cell.angle_gamma   90.00
#
_symmetry.space_group_name_H-M   'P 1'
#
loop_
_entity.id
_entity.type
_entity.pdbx_description
1 polymer ?
#
loop_
_entity_poly.entity_id
_entity_poly.type
_entity_poly.pdbx_seq_one_letter_code
_entity_poly.pdbx_strand_id
1 'polypeptide(L)' 'MSKINVEGSEISIIAIDNRDYISLTDMVRNVENGVALIEKWLRNKNTIEFLGIWEEMYNANFNSTEFEGIKNEAGFNRF' A
#
# COMPACT_ATOMS: atom_id res chain seq x y z
N MET A 1 -10.59 0.21 17.99
CA MET A 1 -9.84 0.40 16.73
C MET A 1 -9.45 1.86 16.66
N SER A 2 -8.17 2.14 16.40
CA SER A 2 -7.69 3.51 16.21
C SER A 2 -8.09 4.00 14.81
N LYS A 3 -8.21 5.32 14.64
CA LYS A 3 -8.51 5.94 13.35
C LYS A 3 -7.60 7.15 13.15
N ILE A 4 -7.33 7.46 11.89
CA ILE A 4 -6.70 8.72 11.46
C ILE A 4 -7.64 9.45 10.50
N ASN A 5 -7.57 10.77 10.51
CA ASN A 5 -8.27 11.60 9.54
C ASN A 5 -7.26 12.10 8.51
N VAL A 6 -7.47 11.75 7.25
CA VAL A 6 -6.67 12.20 6.11
C VAL A 6 -7.61 12.91 5.15
N GLU A 7 -7.42 14.23 5.02
CA GLU A 7 -8.21 15.08 4.12
C GLU A 7 -9.75 14.93 4.31
N GLY A 8 -10.21 14.73 5.54
CA GLY A 8 -11.63 14.54 5.85
C GLY A 8 -12.11 13.09 5.74
N SER A 9 -11.25 12.16 5.36
CA SER A 9 -11.56 10.72 5.32
C SER A 9 -11.06 10.02 6.59
N GLU A 10 -11.98 9.37 7.31
CA GLU A 10 -11.63 8.51 8.44
C GLU A 10 -11.10 7.15 7.94
N ILE A 11 -9.84 6.86 8.25
CA ILE A 11 -9.17 5.60 7.90
C ILE A 11 -8.92 4.81 9.18
N SER A 12 -9.42 3.57 9.20
CA SER A 12 -9.20 2.65 10.33
C SER A 12 -7.76 2.15 10.37
N ILE A 13 -7.22 2.04 11.58
CA ILE A 13 -5.94 1.41 11.88
C ILE A 13 -6.20 0.13 12.68
N ILE A 14 -5.60 -0.97 12.21
CA ILE A 14 -5.67 -2.30 12.83
C ILE A 14 -4.26 -2.67 13.30
N ALA A 15 -4.10 -3.00 14.58
CA ALA A 15 -2.84 -3.49 15.11
C ALA A 15 -2.83 -5.02 15.07
N ILE A 16 -1.83 -5.61 14.40
CA ILE A 16 -1.60 -7.07 14.30
C ILE A 16 -0.11 -7.31 14.54
N ASP A 17 0.23 -8.21 15.46
CA ASP A 17 1.63 -8.61 15.75
C ASP A 17 2.60 -7.44 15.91
N ASN A 18 2.19 -6.44 16.71
CA ASN A 18 2.96 -5.22 16.98
C ASN A 18 3.28 -4.37 15.72
N ARG A 19 2.43 -4.47 14.69
CA ARG A 19 2.46 -3.64 13.48
C ARG A 19 1.09 -3.02 13.26
N ASP A 20 1.10 -1.77 12.80
CA ASP A 20 -0.11 -1.03 12.46
C ASP A 20 -0.39 -1.13 10.96
N TYR A 21 -1.64 -1.43 10.62
CA TYR A 21 -2.15 -1.54 9.26
C TYR A 21 -3.23 -0.50 9.03
N ILE A 22 -3.16 0.21 7.90
CA ILE A 22 -4.22 1.15 7.48
C ILE A 22 -5.22 0.46 6.55
N SER A 23 -6.50 0.83 6.66
CA SER A 23 -7.55 0.32 5.77
C SER A 23 -7.54 1.02 4.40
N LEU A 24 -7.08 0.33 3.35
CA LEU A 24 -7.14 0.84 1.98
C LEU A 24 -8.57 1.04 1.48
N THR A 25 -9.52 0.19 1.92
CA THR A 25 -10.93 0.33 1.56
C THR A 25 -11.56 1.57 2.16
N ASP A 26 -11.08 2.02 3.33
CA ASP A 26 -11.52 3.28 3.93
C ASP A 26 -11.02 4.48 3.12
N MET A 27 -9.79 4.41 2.57
CA MET A 27 -9.20 5.48 1.75
C MET A 27 -9.98 5.76 0.47
N VAL A 28 -10.64 4.74 -0.09
CA VAL A 28 -11.39 4.85 -1.36
C VAL A 28 -12.90 4.80 -1.17
N ARG A 29 -13.41 4.85 0.07
CA ARG A 29 -14.83 4.65 0.40
C ARG A 29 -15.77 5.59 -0.36
N ASN A 30 -15.32 6.82 -0.63
CA ASN A 30 -16.10 7.85 -1.33
C ASN A 30 -15.65 8.03 -2.79
N VAL A 31 -14.85 7.10 -3.32
CA VAL A 31 -14.35 7.13 -4.70
C VAL A 31 -15.13 6.12 -5.54
N GLU A 32 -15.69 6.60 -6.66
CA GLU A 32 -16.35 5.72 -7.63
C GLU A 32 -15.35 4.68 -8.15
N ASN A 33 -15.74 3.40 -8.15
CA ASN A 33 -14.86 2.27 -8.48
C ASN A 33 -13.56 2.22 -7.65
N GLY A 34 -13.61 2.61 -6.37
CA GLY A 34 -12.45 2.65 -5.47
C GLY A 34 -11.63 1.35 -5.38
N VAL A 35 -12.27 0.18 -5.50
CA VAL A 35 -11.57 -1.11 -5.52
C VAL A 35 -10.62 -1.20 -6.73
N ALA A 36 -11.06 -0.80 -7.92
CA ALA A 36 -10.21 -0.78 -9.11
C ALA A 36 -9.07 0.24 -8.98
N LEU A 37 -9.27 1.32 -8.20
CA LEU A 37 -8.21 2.27 -7.88
C LEU A 37 -7.13 1.63 -6.98
N ILE A 38 -7.54 0.86 -5.96
CA ILE A 38 -6.59 0.10 -5.11
C ILE A 38 -5.78 -0.87 -5.98
N GLU A 39 -6.44 -1.64 -6.84
CA GLU A 39 -5.74 -2.56 -7.76
C GLU A 39 -4.75 -1.82 -8.65
N LYS A 40 -5.12 -0.64 -9.15
CA LYS A 40 -4.24 0.20 -9.96
C LYS A 40 -3.03 0.68 -9.16
N TRP A 41 -3.19 1.09 -7.90
CA TRP A 41 -2.06 1.47 -7.04
C TRP A 41 -1.10 0.31 -6.84
N LEU A 42 -1.61 -0.89 -6.52
CA LEU A 42 -0.79 -2.06 -6.25
C LEU A 42 -0.10 -2.66 -7.50
N ARG A 43 -0.60 -2.36 -8.71
CA ARG A 43 0.05 -2.76 -9.97
C ARG A 43 0.98 -1.69 -10.54
N ASN A 44 0.85 -0.43 -10.08
CA ASN A 44 1.62 0.67 -10.63
C ASN A 44 3.08 0.58 -10.18
N LYS A 45 4.01 0.51 -11.15
CA LYS A 45 5.44 0.40 -10.87
C LYS A 45 5.98 1.54 -10.00
N ASN A 46 5.56 2.78 -10.24
CA ASN A 46 6.02 3.93 -9.46
C ASN A 46 5.53 3.83 -8.00
N THR A 47 4.30 3.36 -7.77
CA THR A 47 3.78 3.13 -6.42
C THR A 47 4.59 2.05 -5.71
N ILE A 48 4.87 0.93 -6.38
CA ILE A 48 5.67 -0.16 -5.80
C ILE A 48 7.11 0.30 -5.52
N GLU A 49 7.76 1.03 -6.43
CA GLU A 49 9.09 1.60 -6.21
C GLU A 49 9.13 2.57 -5.03
N PHE A 50 8.12 3.45 -4.92
CA PHE A 50 7.99 4.36 -3.78
C PHE A 50 7.88 3.61 -2.45
N LEU A 51 7.03 2.58 -2.40
CA LEU A 51 6.89 1.73 -1.21
C LEU A 51 8.20 1.01 -0.87
N GLY A 52 8.94 0.53 -1.88
CA GLY A 52 10.24 -0.08 -1.69
C GLY A 52 11.27 0.86 -1.05
N ILE A 53 11.38 2.09 -1.55
CA ILE A 53 12.27 3.11 -0.96
C ILE A 53 11.86 3.42 0.47
N TRP A 54 10.56 3.54 0.73
CA TRP A 54 10.06 3.79 2.08
C TRP A 54 10.41 2.66 3.04
N GLU A 55 10.22 1.40 2.62
CA GLU A 55 10.61 0.24 3.41
C GLU A 55 12.13 0.16 3.65
N GLU A 56 12.96 0.45 2.65
CA GLU A 56 14.42 0.53 2.83
C GLU A 56 14.83 1.56 3.89
N MET A 57 14.11 2.66 4.00
CA MET A 57 14.39 3.73 4.97
C MET A 57 13.87 3.42 6.38
N TYR A 58 12.72 2.75 6.51
CA TYR A 58 11.98 2.66 7.78
C TYR A 58 11.79 1.23 8.31
N ASN A 59 12.11 0.20 7.53
CA ASN A 59 12.05 -1.20 7.95
C ASN A 59 13.45 -1.83 7.94
N ALA A 60 14.07 -1.91 9.12
CA ALA A 60 15.41 -2.47 9.29
C ALA A 60 15.53 -3.96 8.88
N ASN A 61 14.41 -4.69 8.79
CA ASN A 61 14.34 -6.09 8.39
C ASN A 61 13.76 -6.25 6.97
N PHE A 62 13.84 -5.23 6.12
CA PHE A 62 13.28 -5.26 4.78
C PHE A 62 13.92 -6.36 3.91
N ASN A 63 13.07 -7.20 3.30
CA ASN A 63 13.51 -8.26 2.39
C ASN A 63 13.70 -7.71 0.97
N SER A 64 14.80 -6.98 0.76
CA SER A 64 15.10 -6.33 -0.53
C SER A 64 15.24 -7.32 -1.69
N THR A 65 15.75 -8.53 -1.43
CA THR A 65 15.92 -9.57 -2.45
C THR A 65 14.58 -10.06 -3.00
N GLU A 66 13.60 -10.36 -2.14
CA GLU A 66 12.26 -10.78 -2.58
C GLU A 66 11.50 -9.62 -3.21
N PHE A 67 11.64 -8.42 -2.65
CA PHE A 67 11.05 -7.21 -3.20
C PHE A 67 11.50 -6.92 -4.63
N GLU A 68 12.75 -7.20 -4.98
CA GLU A 68 13.24 -7.03 -6.35
C GLU A 68 12.43 -7.85 -7.38
N GLY A 69 11.99 -9.05 -7.01
CA GLY A 69 11.06 -9.86 -7.81
C GLY A 69 9.73 -9.16 -8.04
N ILE A 70 9.09 -8.68 -6.97
CA ILE A 70 7.80 -7.95 -7.03
C ILE A 70 7.94 -6.68 -7.88
N LYS A 71 9.01 -5.90 -7.67
CA LYS A 71 9.31 -4.68 -8.44
C LYS A 71 9.47 -4.97 -9.93
N ASN A 72 10.09 -6.11 -10.26
CA ASN A 72 10.27 -6.53 -11.65
C ASN A 72 8.96 -7.03 -12.28
N GLU A 73 8.01 -7.55 -11.51
CA GLU A 73 6.69 -7.95 -12.03
C GLU A 73 5.70 -6.77 -12.12
N ALA A 74 5.89 -5.73 -11.32
CA ALA A 74 5.05 -4.54 -11.32
C ALA A 74 5.08 -3.79 -12.66
N GLY A 75 3.93 -3.27 -13.08
CA GLY A 75 3.79 -2.55 -14.35
C GLY A 75 3.76 -3.42 -15.62
N PHE A 76 3.98 -4.74 -15.51
CA PHE A 76 3.68 -5.64 -16.62
C PHE A 76 2.16 -5.81 -16.76
N ASN A 77 1.60 -5.36 -17.88
CA ASN A 77 0.22 -5.65 -18.28
C ASN A 77 0.10 -7.12 -18.72
N ARG A 78 0.28 -8.06 -17.79
CA ARG A 78 -0.12 -9.45 -18.03
C ARG A 78 -1.62 -9.55 -17.74
N PHE A 79 -2.38 -9.64 -18.83
CA PHE A 79 -3.81 -9.94 -18.86
C PHE A 79 -4.07 -11.38 -18.46
#